data_AF-A0A7R9R5B6-F1
#
_entry.id   AF-A0A7R9R5B6-F1
#
_cell.length_a   1.000
_cell.length_b   1.000
_cell.length_c   1.000
_cell.angle_alpha   90.00
_cell.angle_beta   90.00
_cell.angle_gamma   90.00
#
_symmetry.space_group_name_H-M   'P 1'
#
loop_
_entity.id
_entity.type
_entity.pdbx_description
1 polymer ?
#
loop_
_entity_poly.entity_id
_entity_poly.type
_entity_poly.pdbx_seq_one_letter_code
_entity_poly.pdbx_strand_id
1 'polypeptide(L)'
;MDKLRKYIGLIEEHPKLFENKEEGTLKIITDPERIEREESKLKREFKEAKFQESFGEIGVLVDDPYFLVLRDLVEFPNSRMGVCYLSIKRVWKVLRQ
;
A
#
# COMPACT_ATOMS: atom_id res chain seq x y z
N MET A 1 14.25 6.50 -1.92
CA MET A 1 14.59 5.10 -1.59
C MET A 1 13.82 4.56 -0.37
N ASP A 2 13.02 5.35 0.34
CA ASP A 2 12.53 4.99 1.69
C ASP A 2 11.07 4.49 1.77
N LYS A 3 10.25 4.70 0.74
CA LYS A 3 8.79 4.44 0.81
C LYS A 3 8.43 2.96 0.98
N LEU A 4 8.98 2.10 0.11
CA LEU A 4 8.74 0.66 0.16
C LEU A 4 9.35 0.06 1.42
N ARG A 5 10.59 0.44 1.77
CA ARG A 5 11.24 -0.02 3.01
C ARG A 5 10.43 0.33 4.25
N LYS A 6 9.93 1.57 4.35
CA LYS A 6 9.07 2.00 5.46
C LYS A 6 7.74 1.26 5.47
N TYR A 7 7.18 1.00 4.30
CA TYR A 7 5.98 0.19 4.15
C TYR A 7 6.17 -1.25 4.63
N ILE A 8 7.29 -1.90 4.27
CA ILE A 8 7.63 -3.23 4.79
C ILE A 8 7.77 -3.20 6.33
N GLY A 9 8.44 -2.18 6.88
CA GLY A 9 8.51 -2.01 8.34
C GLY A 9 7.13 -1.90 9.00
N LEU A 10 6.18 -1.19 8.38
CA LEU A 10 4.80 -1.10 8.88
C LEU A 10 4.06 -2.45 8.83
N ILE A 11 4.31 -3.26 7.79
CA ILE A 11 3.76 -4.63 7.70
C ILE A 11 4.28 -5.48 8.85
N GLU A 12 5.57 -5.40 9.14
CA GLU A 12 6.22 -6.16 10.22
C GLU A 12 5.74 -5.70 11.62
N GLU A 13 5.61 -4.39 11.84
CA GLU A 13 5.17 -3.81 13.11
C GLU A 13 3.67 -4.01 13.38
N HIS A 14 2.85 -4.02 12.32
CA HIS A 14 1.39 -4.05 12.41
C HIS A 14 0.75 -5.06 11.45
N PRO A 15 1.08 -6.36 11.54
CA PRO A 15 0.62 -7.37 10.57
C PRO A 15 -0.90 -7.50 10.49
N LYS A 16 -1.62 -7.22 11.59
CA LYS A 16 -3.09 -7.25 11.64
C LYS A 16 -3.76 -6.23 10.70
N LEU A 17 -3.06 -5.17 10.31
CA LEU A 17 -3.58 -4.18 9.35
C LEU A 17 -3.54 -4.69 7.90
N PHE A 18 -2.70 -5.68 7.62
CA PHE A 18 -2.45 -6.23 6.28
C PHE A 18 -2.95 -7.67 6.12
N GLU A 19 -3.77 -8.14 7.07
CA GLU A 19 -4.30 -9.50 7.09
C GLU A 19 -5.47 -9.66 6.10
N ASN A 20 -5.39 -10.69 5.26
CA ASN A 20 -6.45 -11.07 4.32
C ASN A 20 -7.45 -12.00 5.02
N LYS A 21 -8.62 -11.48 5.43
CA LYS A 21 -9.57 -12.21 6.31
C LYS A 21 -10.64 -13.02 5.59
N GLU A 22 -11.06 -12.62 4.39
CA GLU A 22 -12.21 -13.20 3.70
C GLU A 22 -11.84 -13.69 2.29
N GLU A 23 -12.27 -14.90 1.94
CA GLU A 23 -12.16 -15.42 0.58
C GLU A 23 -13.10 -14.66 -0.38
N GLY A 24 -12.64 -14.44 -1.61
CA GLY A 24 -13.41 -13.70 -2.63
C GLY A 24 -13.35 -12.17 -2.49
N THR A 25 -12.53 -11.65 -1.59
CA THR A 25 -12.29 -10.20 -1.42
C THR A 25 -10.95 -9.76 -2.03
N LEU A 26 -10.69 -8.45 -1.99
CA LEU A 26 -9.39 -7.85 -2.32
C LEU A 26 -8.29 -8.46 -1.44
N LYS A 27 -7.23 -8.98 -2.06
CA LYS A 27 -6.07 -9.53 -1.35
C LYS A 27 -4.92 -8.55 -1.36
N ILE A 28 -4.46 -8.13 -0.20
CA ILE A 28 -3.25 -7.33 -0.04
C ILE A 28 -2.04 -8.22 -0.26
N ILE A 29 -1.12 -7.77 -1.11
CA ILE A 29 0.16 -8.44 -1.38
C ILE A 29 1.24 -7.77 -0.55
N THR A 30 1.90 -8.55 0.31
CA THR A 30 2.94 -8.09 1.26
C THR A 30 4.34 -8.60 0.94
N ASP A 31 4.49 -9.50 -0.04
CA ASP A 31 5.78 -10.02 -0.51
C ASP A 31 6.57 -8.90 -1.23
N PRO A 32 7.74 -8.48 -0.71
CA PRO A 32 8.52 -7.39 -1.28
C PRO A 32 8.94 -7.63 -2.74
N GLU A 33 9.38 -8.84 -3.09
CA GLU A 33 9.85 -9.16 -4.44
C GLU A 33 8.68 -9.14 -5.44
N ARG A 34 7.51 -9.63 -5.00
CA ARG A 34 6.28 -9.52 -5.79
C ARG A 34 5.84 -8.07 -5.95
N ILE A 35 5.93 -7.26 -4.89
CA ILE A 35 5.59 -5.84 -4.94
C ILE A 35 6.43 -5.11 -5.99
N GLU A 36 7.76 -5.23 -5.93
CA GLU A 36 8.66 -4.53 -6.86
C GLU A 36 8.40 -4.91 -8.33
N ARG A 37 8.17 -6.20 -8.59
CA ARG A 37 7.88 -6.71 -9.93
C ARG A 37 6.57 -6.16 -10.47
N GLU A 38 5.49 -6.22 -9.70
CA GLU A 38 4.17 -5.76 -10.16
C GLU A 38 4.07 -4.23 -10.19
N GLU A 39 4.73 -3.52 -9.27
CA GLU A 39 4.86 -2.05 -9.31
C GLU A 39 5.48 -1.59 -10.63
N SER A 40 6.54 -2.26 -11.08
CA SER A 40 7.20 -1.94 -12.36
C SER A 40 6.25 -2.12 -13.56
N LYS A 41 5.40 -3.15 -13.53
CA LYS A 41 4.37 -3.36 -14.58
C LYS A 41 3.28 -2.30 -14.51
N LEU A 42 2.76 -2.02 -13.32
CA LEU A 42 1.71 -1.02 -13.11
C LEU A 42 2.18 0.36 -13.57
N LYS A 43 3.40 0.77 -13.24
CA LYS A 43 3.99 2.04 -13.73
C LYS A 43 3.98 2.12 -15.25
N ARG A 44 4.35 1.03 -15.94
CA ARG A 44 4.32 0.95 -17.40
C ARG A 44 2.89 1.04 -17.94
N GLU A 45 1.94 0.29 -17.37
CA GLU A 45 0.53 0.31 -17.77
C GLU A 45 -0.09 1.71 -17.61
N PHE A 46 0.18 2.37 -16.48
CA PHE A 46 -0.26 3.75 -16.24
C PHE A 46 0.33 4.73 -17.26
N LYS A 47 1.62 4.59 -17.57
CA LYS A 47 2.29 5.41 -18.59
C LYS A 47 1.68 5.21 -19.98
N GLU A 48 1.44 3.96 -20.39
CA GLU A 48 0.81 3.62 -21.66
C GLU A 48 -0.61 4.20 -21.76
N ALA A 49 -1.34 4.22 -20.65
CA ALA A 49 -2.65 4.85 -20.51
C ALA A 49 -2.60 6.39 -20.33
N LYS A 50 -1.42 7.03 -20.49
CA LYS A 50 -1.18 8.48 -20.35
C LYS A 50 -1.42 9.05 -18.93
N PHE A 51 -1.40 8.19 -17.91
CA PHE A 51 -1.36 8.62 -16.51
C PHE A 51 0.09 8.84 -16.04
N GLN A 52 0.24 9.49 -14.89
CA GLN A 52 1.54 9.64 -14.25
C GLN A 52 2.02 8.30 -13.69
N GLU A 53 3.31 7.98 -13.88
CA GLU A 53 3.92 6.76 -13.32
C GLU A 53 3.78 6.69 -11.79
N SER A 54 3.70 7.84 -11.12
CA SER A 54 3.47 7.94 -9.67
C SER A 54 2.16 7.29 -9.21
N PHE A 55 1.23 6.97 -10.10
CA PHE A 55 -0.02 6.26 -9.78
C PHE A 55 0.23 4.77 -9.52
N GLY A 56 1.31 4.20 -10.08
CA GLY A 56 1.72 2.82 -9.85
C GLY A 56 2.63 2.63 -8.62
N GLU A 57 3.12 3.69 -7.98
CA GLU A 57 4.02 3.59 -6.82
C GLU A 57 3.35 2.90 -5.61
N ILE A 58 4.01 1.90 -5.03
CA ILE A 58 3.53 1.18 -3.84
C ILE A 58 4.28 1.66 -2.60
N GLY A 59 3.59 1.64 -1.45
CA GLY A 59 4.15 1.95 -0.14
C GLY A 59 3.65 3.27 0.45
N VAL A 60 4.48 3.91 1.29
CA VAL A 60 4.08 5.13 2.01
C VAL A 60 4.07 6.34 1.07
N LEU A 61 2.88 6.93 0.84
CA LEU A 61 2.71 8.12 0.03
C LEU A 61 2.85 9.41 0.85
N VAL A 62 2.26 9.42 2.04
CA VAL A 62 2.30 10.53 2.98
C VAL A 62 2.53 9.96 4.37
N ASP A 63 3.47 10.55 5.10
CA ASP A 63 3.71 10.28 6.50
C ASP A 63 3.79 11.60 7.25
N ASP A 64 2.75 11.91 8.01
CA ASP A 64 2.68 13.12 8.82
C ASP A 64 2.29 12.80 10.28
N PRO A 65 2.41 13.76 11.21
CA PRO A 65 2.07 13.53 12.62
C PRO A 65 0.63 13.08 12.89
N TYR A 66 -0.33 13.35 12.00
CA TYR A 66 -1.75 13.12 12.18
C TYR A 66 -2.30 11.97 11.33
N PHE A 67 -1.72 11.69 10.17
CA PHE A 67 -2.14 10.59 9.32
C PHE A 67 -0.98 9.96 8.54
N LEU A 68 -1.26 8.76 8.05
CA LEU A 68 -0.37 7.98 7.21
C LEU A 68 -1.19 7.49 6.03
N VAL A 69 -0.74 7.80 4.81
CA VAL A 69 -1.37 7.32 3.58
C VAL A 69 -0.46 6.29 2.95
N LEU A 70 -1.01 5.09 2.78
CA LEU A 70 -0.38 3.96 2.14
C LEU A 70 -1.05 3.70 0.79
N ARG A 71 -0.27 3.17 -0.14
CA ARG A 71 -0.79 2.53 -1.34
C ARG A 71 -0.39 1.06 -1.32
N ASP A 72 -1.38 0.20 -1.22
CA ASP A 72 -1.22 -1.24 -1.17
C ASP A 72 -1.28 -1.81 -2.58
N LEU A 73 -0.43 -2.81 -2.85
CA LEU A 73 -0.58 -3.68 -4.00
C LEU A 73 -1.67 -4.70 -3.67
N VAL A 74 -2.68 -4.80 -4.54
CA VAL A 74 -3.80 -5.72 -4.33
C VAL A 74 -4.03 -6.63 -5.53
N GLU A 75 -4.51 -7.82 -5.24
CA GLU A 75 -5.11 -8.74 -6.20
C GLU A 75 -6.63 -8.71 -6.04
N PHE A 76 -7.32 -8.36 -7.11
CA PHE A 76 -8.78 -8.35 -7.17
C PHE A 76 -9.34 -9.78 -7.32
N PRO A 77 -10.62 -10.03 -7.00
CA PRO A 77 -11.23 -11.36 -7.14
C PRO A 77 -11.19 -11.97 -8.55
N ASN A 78 -10.96 -11.15 -9.58
CA ASN A 78 -10.75 -11.57 -10.97
C ASN A 78 -9.27 -11.83 -11.33
N SER A 79 -8.40 -11.98 -10.33
CA SER A 79 -6.95 -12.17 -10.45
C SER A 79 -6.20 -11.02 -11.14
N ARG A 80 -6.84 -9.85 -11.31
CA ARG A 80 -6.14 -8.64 -11.79
C ARG A 80 -5.36 -8.01 -10.65
N MET A 81 -4.18 -7.50 -10.98
CA MET A 81 -3.38 -6.69 -10.07
C MET A 81 -3.81 -5.23 -10.15
N GLY A 82 -3.71 -4.50 -9.04
CA GLY A 82 -3.86 -3.05 -9.04
C GLY A 82 -3.48 -2.44 -7.72
N VAL A 83 -3.93 -1.21 -7.51
CA VAL A 83 -3.55 -0.41 -6.35
C VAL A 83 -4.76 0.02 -5.53
N CYS A 84 -4.66 -0.05 -4.22
CA CYS A 84 -5.65 0.48 -3.28
C CYS A 84 -5.02 1.47 -2.31
N TYR A 85 -5.80 2.45 -1.86
CA TYR A 85 -5.35 3.45 -0.89
C TYR A 85 -5.87 3.09 0.51
N LEU A 86 -4.98 3.12 1.49
CA LEU A 86 -5.32 3.02 2.90
C LEU A 86 -4.89 4.31 3.61
N SER A 87 -5.80 4.90 4.38
CA SER A 87 -5.51 6.05 5.22
C SER A 87 -5.65 5.67 6.69
N ILE A 88 -4.59 5.87 7.46
CA ILE A 88 -4.52 5.56 8.88
C ILE A 88 -4.45 6.89 9.64
N LYS A 89 -5.44 7.13 10.51
CA LYS A 89 -5.45 8.31 11.39
C LYS A 89 -4.66 8.02 12.66
N ARG A 90 -3.65 8.84 12.96
CA ARG A 90 -2.90 8.83 14.21
C ARG A 90 -3.64 9.70 15.22
N VAL A 91 -4.43 9.08 16.09
CA VAL A 91 -5.07 9.79 17.20
C VAL A 91 -4.09 9.86 18.35
N TRP A 92 -3.53 11.04 18.60
CA TRP A 92 -2.84 11.33 19.85
C TRP A 92 -3.89 11.38 20.95
N LYS A 93 -3.95 10.33 21.78
CA LYS A 93 -4.67 10.42 23.04
C LYS A 93 -3.82 11.32 23.95
N VAL A 94 -4.02 12.63 23.83
CA VAL A 94 -3.49 13.61 24.80
C VAL A 94 -4.09 13.21 26.13
N LEU A 95 -3.29 12.52 26.95
CA LEU A 95 -3.59 12.31 28.36
C LEU A 95 -3.66 13.71 28.97
N ARG A 96 -4.88 14.23 29.14
CA ARG A 96 -5.12 15.29 30.10
C ARG A 96 -4.73 14.72 31.45
N GLN A 97 -3.66 15.24 32.03
CA GLN A 97 -3.48 15.31 33.48
C GLN A 97 -3.69 16.76 33.88
#